data_AF-A0A7W6U0J1-F1
#
_entry.id   AF-A0A7W6U0J1-F1
#
_cell.length_a   1.000
_cell.length_b   1.000
_cell.length_c   1.000
_cell.angle_alpha   90.00
_cell.angle_beta   90.00
_cell.angle_gamma   90.00
#
_symmetry.space_group_name_H-M   'P 1'
#
loop_
_entity.id
_entity.type
_entity.pdbx_description
1 polymer ?
#
loop_
_entity_poly.entity_id
_entity_poly.type
_entity_poly.pdbx_seq_one_letter_code
_entity_poly.pdbx_strand_id
1 'polypeptide(L)'
;MALDRLLTLVGADWGVLLALEGAAGAAYQGVTFREVHDAEGPTRLSFRVYWRQSNGNPLVRPFLDLIRERYPDLSADPGES
;
A
#
# COMPACT_ATOMS: atom_id res chain seq x y z
N MET A 1 2.89 -6.29 -13.49
CA MET A 1 2.33 -7.11 -14.59
C MET A 1 1.39 -8.25 -14.15
N ALA A 2 1.41 -8.75 -12.91
CA ALA A 2 0.50 -9.84 -12.49
C ALA A 2 -0.92 -9.36 -12.10
N LEU A 3 -1.03 -8.20 -11.45
CA LEU A 3 -2.29 -7.64 -10.96
C LEU A 3 -3.33 -7.40 -12.08
N ASP A 4 -2.89 -6.85 -13.20
CA ASP A 4 -3.72 -6.57 -14.38
C ASP A 4 -4.47 -7.81 -14.90
N ARG A 5 -3.78 -8.96 -14.89
CA ARG A 5 -4.36 -10.25 -15.29
C ARG A 5 -5.44 -10.71 -14.31
N LEU A 6 -5.24 -10.50 -13.01
CA LEU A 6 -6.25 -10.84 -12.00
C LEU A 6 -7.46 -9.91 -12.10
N LEU A 7 -7.25 -8.63 -12.38
CA LEU A 7 -8.35 -7.66 -12.59
C LEU A 7 -9.15 -7.98 -13.85
N THR A 8 -8.51 -8.52 -14.89
CA THR A 8 -9.22 -9.03 -16.09
C THR A 8 -10.17 -10.19 -15.74
N LEU A 9 -9.77 -11.08 -14.83
CA LEU A 9 -10.65 -12.17 -14.35
C LEU A 9 -11.83 -11.61 -13.55
N VAL A 10 -11.61 -10.61 -12.70
CA VAL A 10 -12.69 -9.93 -11.97
C VAL A 10 -13.66 -9.27 -12.95
N GLY A 11 -13.16 -8.56 -13.95
CA GLY A 11 -14.00 -7.92 -14.99
C GLY A 11 -14.76 -8.92 -15.87
N ALA A 12 -14.29 -10.16 -15.94
CA ALA A 12 -14.97 -11.27 -16.62
C ALA A 12 -15.99 -12.01 -15.72
N ASP A 13 -16.22 -11.54 -14.47
CA ASP A 13 -17.11 -12.13 -13.47
C ASP A 13 -16.63 -13.48 -12.88
N TRP A 14 -15.31 -13.71 -12.84
CA TRP A 14 -14.72 -14.95 -12.30
C TRP A 14 -14.43 -14.90 -10.80
N GLY A 15 -14.73 -13.79 -10.13
CA GLY A 15 -14.60 -13.67 -8.68
C GLY A 15 -14.25 -12.27 -8.21
N VAL A 16 -13.75 -12.18 -6.98
CA VAL A 16 -13.40 -10.93 -6.30
C VAL A 16 -11.93 -10.94 -5.92
N LEU A 17 -11.28 -9.79 -5.99
CA LEU A 17 -9.87 -9.61 -5.63
C LEU A 17 -9.73 -8.57 -4.53
N LEU A 18 -8.99 -8.89 -3.47
CA LEU A 18 -8.51 -7.90 -2.52
C LEU A 18 -7.29 -7.20 -3.13
N ALA A 19 -7.35 -5.87 -3.19
CA ALA A 19 -6.30 -5.03 -3.72
C ALA A 19 -6.03 -3.85 -2.78
N LEU A 20 -4.79 -3.38 -2.76
CA LEU A 20 -4.41 -2.19 -2.00
C LEU A 20 -4.77 -0.92 -2.78
N GLU A 21 -4.93 0.20 -2.08
CA GLU A 21 -5.33 1.49 -2.69
C GLU A 21 -4.44 1.90 -3.88
N GLY A 22 -3.14 1.59 -3.82
CA GLY A 22 -2.19 1.85 -4.93
C GLY A 22 -2.51 1.11 -6.23
N ALA A 23 -3.36 0.08 -6.20
CA ALA A 23 -3.85 -0.64 -7.38
C ALA A 23 -4.99 0.10 -8.11
N ALA A 24 -5.69 1.01 -7.43
CA ALA A 24 -6.89 1.67 -7.97
C ALA A 24 -6.57 2.83 -8.93
N GLY A 25 -5.29 3.09 -9.21
CA GLY A 25 -4.84 4.22 -10.04
C GLY A 25 -5.18 4.12 -11.54
N ALA A 26 -5.70 2.97 -12.00
CA ALA A 26 -6.14 2.78 -13.38
C ALA A 26 -7.57 2.23 -13.43
N ALA A 27 -8.33 2.67 -14.44
CA ALA A 27 -9.68 2.16 -14.69
C ALA A 27 -9.59 0.83 -15.45
N TYR A 28 -10.31 -0.19 -14.95
CA TYR A 28 -10.39 -1.51 -15.55
C TYR A 28 -11.84 -1.80 -15.92
N GLN A 29 -12.07 -2.17 -17.19
CA GLN A 29 -13.42 -2.42 -17.67
C GLN A 29 -14.06 -3.60 -16.89
N GLY A 30 -15.29 -3.39 -16.41
CA GLY A 30 -16.01 -4.40 -15.62
C GLY A 30 -15.56 -4.51 -14.16
N VAL A 31 -14.61 -3.69 -13.70
CA VAL A 31 -14.12 -3.73 -12.31
C VAL A 31 -14.59 -2.49 -11.55
N THR A 32 -15.14 -2.71 -10.36
CA THR A 32 -15.46 -1.66 -9.38
C THR A 32 -14.64 -1.88 -8.11
N PHE A 33 -13.83 -0.89 -7.72
CA PHE A 33 -13.14 -0.92 -6.42
C PHE A 33 -14.09 -0.48 -5.31
N ARG A 34 -14.05 -1.18 -4.18
CA ARG A 34 -14.85 -0.88 -2.98
C ARG A 34 -13.97 -0.98 -1.75
N GLU A 35 -14.13 -0.05 -0.81
CA GLU A 35 -13.46 -0.10 0.48
C GLU A 35 -13.96 -1.28 1.31
N VAL A 36 -13.03 -2.06 1.85
CA VAL A 36 -13.34 -3.13 2.80
C VAL A 36 -13.47 -2.51 4.17
N HIS A 37 -14.54 -2.84 4.88
CA HIS A 37 -14.82 -2.36 6.23
C HIS A 37 -14.84 -3.52 7.21
N ASP A 38 -14.28 -3.32 8.40
CA ASP A 38 -14.41 -4.19 9.55
C ASP A 38 -15.28 -3.53 10.64
N ALA A 39 -15.31 -4.10 11.84
CA ALA A 39 -16.13 -3.61 12.95
C ALA A 39 -15.74 -2.19 13.43
N GLU A 40 -14.53 -1.72 13.08
CA GLU A 40 -13.98 -0.43 13.51
C GLU A 40 -13.91 0.61 12.37
N GLY A 41 -14.24 0.22 11.13
CA GLY A 41 -14.30 1.14 9.99
C GLY A 41 -13.55 0.59 8.76
N PRO A 42 -13.04 1.46 7.87
CA PRO A 42 -12.26 1.02 6.71
C PRO A 42 -11.00 0.27 7.14
N THR A 43 -10.83 -0.95 6.65
CA THR A 43 -9.66 -1.78 6.95
C THR A 43 -8.43 -1.21 6.26
N ARG A 44 -7.46 -0.74 7.04
CA ARG A 44 -6.19 -0.18 6.52
C ARG A 44 -5.04 -1.17 6.68
N LEU A 45 -4.25 -1.31 5.62
CA LEU A 45 -2.99 -2.06 5.66
C LEU A 45 -1.80 -1.08 5.77
N SER A 46 -1.06 -1.18 6.87
CA SER A 46 0.14 -0.38 7.10
C SER A 46 1.38 -1.03 6.47
N PHE A 47 2.26 -0.21 5.92
CA PHE A 47 3.58 -0.64 5.45
C PHE A 47 4.66 -0.27 6.45
N ARG A 48 5.59 -1.18 6.71
CA ARG A 48 6.82 -0.91 7.45
C ARG A 48 8.03 -1.19 6.56
N VAL A 49 8.99 -0.27 6.57
CA VAL A 49 10.25 -0.42 5.85
C VAL A 49 11.35 -0.67 6.86
N TYR A 50 12.12 -1.73 6.64
CA TYR A 50 13.19 -2.16 7.55
C TYR A 50 14.54 -2.02 6.87
N TRP A 51 15.52 -1.60 7.64
CA TRP A 51 16.93 -1.59 7.24
C TRP A 51 17.73 -2.44 8.19
N ARG A 52 18.78 -3.08 7.66
CA ARG A 52 19.76 -3.78 8.51
C ARG A 52 20.50 -2.74 9.35
N GLN A 53 20.79 -3.06 10.61
CA GLN A 53 21.55 -2.17 11.50
C GLN A 53 22.92 -1.80 10.93
N SER A 54 23.57 -2.75 10.23
CA SER A 54 24.85 -2.54 9.56
C SER A 54 24.76 -1.90 8.17
N ASN A 55 23.60 -1.35 7.78
CA ASN A 55 23.44 -0.71 6.49
C ASN A 55 24.23 0.61 6.43
N GLY A 56 25.36 0.59 5.73
CA GLY A 56 26.23 1.75 5.54
C GLY A 56 25.85 2.66 4.37
N ASN A 57 24.69 2.47 3.73
CA ASN A 57 24.27 3.33 2.62
C ASN A 57 23.96 4.75 3.11
N PRO A 58 24.73 5.78 2.69
CA PRO A 58 24.55 7.16 3.16
C PRO A 58 23.22 7.79 2.71
N LEU A 59 22.53 7.21 1.72
CA LEU A 59 21.29 7.74 1.16
C LEU A 59 20.05 7.43 1.98
N VAL A 60 20.11 6.50 2.94
CA VAL A 60 18.94 6.11 3.74
C VAL A 60 18.42 7.27 4.58
N ARG A 61 19.32 8.03 5.22
CA ARG A 61 18.95 9.19 6.04
C ARG A 61 18.27 10.29 5.19
N PRO A 62 18.90 10.82 4.11
CA PRO A 62 18.24 11.79 3.23
C PRO A 62 16.91 11.31 2.66
N PHE A 63 16.79 10.03 2.30
CA PHE A 63 15.53 9.47 1.80
C PHE A 63 14.42 9.49 2.85
N LEU A 64 14.74 9.11 4.09
CA LEU A 64 13.79 9.17 5.21
C LEU A 64 13.38 10.61 5.53
N ASP A 65 14.32 11.55 5.48
CA ASP A 65 14.03 12.97 5.73
C ASP A 65 13.07 13.52 4.66
N LEU A 66 13.28 13.17 3.39
CA LEU A 66 12.36 13.53 2.30
C LEU A 66 10.95 12.97 2.51
N ILE A 67 10.83 11.72 2.97
CA ILE A 67 9.51 11.12 3.25
C ILE A 67 8.82 11.87 4.39
N ARG A 68 9.53 12.18 5.48
CA ARG A 68 8.97 12.91 6.63
C ARG A 68 8.52 14.31 6.26
N GLU A 69 9.27 15.00 5.39
CA GLU A 69 8.92 16.32 4.89
C GLU A 69 7.65 16.28 4.04
N ARG A 70 7.53 15.30 3.13
CA ARG A 70 6.38 15.19 2.22
C ARG A 70 5.13 14.60 2.85
N TYR A 71 5.29 13.80 3.89
CA TYR A 71 4.21 13.06 4.53
C TYR A 71 4.36 13.13 6.06
N PRO A 72 4.10 14.29 6.68
CA PRO A 72 4.25 14.47 8.12
C PRO A 72 3.28 13.57 8.93
N ASP A 73 2.13 13.24 8.36
CA ASP A 73 1.10 12.40 8.98
C ASP A 73 1.47 10.90 8.98
N LEU A 74 2.52 10.50 8.24
CA LEU A 74 3.08 9.13 8.32
C LEU A 74 3.87 8.89 9.61
N SER A 75 3.83 9.84 10.57
CA SER A 75 4.37 9.74 11.93
C SER A 75 4.32 8.30 12.43
N ALA A 76 5.51 7.70 12.55
CA ALA A 76 5.70 6.33 12.98
C ALA A 76 4.92 6.11 14.28
N ASP A 77 3.93 5.21 14.24
CA ASP A 77 3.39 4.63 15.46
C ASP A 77 4.60 4.13 16.28
N PRO A 78 4.83 4.66 17.50
CA PRO A 78 5.97 4.28 18.33
C PRO A 78 5.73 2.89 18.94
N GLY A 79 5.48 1.89 18.10
CA GLY A 79 5.38 0.49 18.47
C GLY A 79 6.76 -0.16 18.42
N GLU A 80 7.44 -0.06 19.56
CA GLU A 80 8.45 -0.97 20.15
C GLU A 80 9.58 -1.48 19.23
N SER A 81 10.81 -1.02 19.53
CA SER A 81 12.07 -1.68 19.16
C SER A 81 12.67 -2.36 20.38
#